data_AF-A0A7J9YPQ0-F1
#
_entry.id   AF-A0A7J9YPQ0-F1
#
_cell.length_a   1.000
_cell.length_b   1.000
_cell.length_c   1.000
_cell.angle_alpha   90.00
_cell.angle_beta   90.00
_cell.angle_gamma   90.00
#
_symmetry.space_group_name_H-M   'P 1'
#
loop_
_entity.id
_entity.type
_entity.pdbx_description
1 polymer ?
#
loop_
_entity_poly.entity_id
_entity_poly.type
_entity_poly.pdbx_seq_one_letter_code
_entity_poly.pdbx_strand_id
1 'polypeptide(L)'
;MSGRARLAAGIGALALALAVVACGDDEVTRYDDGKLIELLNLEKSEGGYAIDGDPFCEVSGRLLNDADEVEQAAEREKLGLVITSAAGNAGVQGIAPFAPDCRDKAKRKLNKLDPKPKKE
;
A
#
# COMPACT_ATOMS: atom_id res chain seq x y z
N MET A 1 55.27 38.45 26.05
CA MET A 1 53.90 38.05 26.45
C MET A 1 52.98 38.29 25.27
N SER A 2 52.34 37.22 24.82
CA SER A 2 51.55 37.12 23.59
C SER A 2 50.24 37.91 23.66
N GLY A 3 49.97 38.75 22.66
CA GLY A 3 48.67 39.38 22.42
C GLY A 3 48.15 38.96 21.04
N ARG A 4 47.05 38.23 21.02
CA ARG A 4 46.54 37.46 19.88
C ARG A 4 45.88 38.35 18.82
N ALA A 5 46.25 38.11 17.56
CA ALA A 5 45.48 38.48 16.38
C ALA A 5 44.10 37.82 16.39
N ARG A 6 43.05 38.57 16.04
CA ARG A 6 41.78 38.00 15.56
C ARG A 6 41.40 38.75 14.28
N LEU A 7 41.71 38.10 13.16
CA LEU A 7 41.30 38.49 11.82
C LEU A 7 39.77 38.55 11.75
N ALA A 8 39.26 39.67 11.28
CA ALA A 8 37.89 39.81 10.83
C ALA A 8 37.70 38.97 9.55
N ALA A 9 37.01 37.84 9.68
CA ALA A 9 36.58 37.04 8.54
C ALA A 9 35.20 37.50 8.10
N GLY A 10 35.17 38.52 7.23
CA GLY A 10 34.01 38.80 6.40
C GLY A 10 34.08 37.92 5.16
N ILE A 11 33.22 36.91 5.08
CA ILE A 11 32.90 36.22 3.83
C ILE A 11 31.39 36.05 3.80
N GLY A 12 30.73 36.87 2.99
CA GLY A 12 29.37 36.62 2.57
C GLY A 12 29.35 35.53 1.51
N ALA A 13 28.37 34.63 1.60
CA ALA A 13 27.81 33.91 0.46
C ALA A 13 26.52 33.20 0.91
N LEU A 14 25.40 33.83 0.55
CA LEU A 14 24.13 33.26 0.12
C LEU A 14 24.09 31.71 0.07
N ALA A 15 23.31 31.08 0.95
CA ALA A 15 22.92 29.68 0.79
C ALA A 15 21.41 29.53 0.97
N LEU A 16 20.83 28.92 -0.05
CA LEU A 16 19.43 28.80 -0.45
C LEU A 16 18.45 28.43 0.66
N ALA A 17 17.24 28.95 0.47
CA ALA A 17 16.00 28.51 1.10
C ALA A 17 15.89 26.98 1.15
N LEU A 18 15.89 26.44 2.35
CA LEU A 18 15.30 25.14 2.64
C LEU A 18 13.79 25.30 2.46
N ALA A 19 13.32 25.10 1.23
CA ALA A 19 11.94 24.71 0.99
C ALA A 19 11.77 23.35 1.67
N VAL A 20 11.31 23.40 2.92
CA VAL A 20 10.73 22.22 3.57
C VAL A 20 9.49 21.93 2.75
N VAL A 21 9.62 21.04 1.78
CA VAL A 21 8.47 20.34 1.21
C VAL A 21 7.88 19.61 2.40
N ALA A 22 6.87 20.22 3.01
CA ALA A 22 5.90 19.52 3.81
C ALA A 22 5.17 18.58 2.84
N CYS A 23 5.80 17.44 2.53
CA CYS A 23 5.07 16.26 2.12
C CYS A 23 4.10 16.03 3.26
N GLY A 24 2.80 16.07 2.95
CA GLY A 24 1.77 15.72 3.90
C GLY A 24 2.13 14.40 4.54
N ASP A 25 2.02 14.34 5.85
CA ASP A 25 1.69 13.13 6.57
C ASP A 25 0.33 12.66 6.02
N ASP A 26 0.31 12.10 4.81
CA ASP A 26 -0.72 11.18 4.41
C ASP A 26 -0.48 9.96 5.29
N GLU A 27 -1.17 9.89 6.42
CA GLU A 27 -1.21 8.68 7.26
C GLU A 27 -1.52 7.50 6.34
N VAL A 28 -0.49 6.73 5.99
CA VAL A 28 -0.65 5.55 5.15
C VAL A 28 -1.55 4.59 5.92
N THR A 29 -2.78 4.45 5.45
CA THR A 29 -3.77 3.58 6.09
C THR A 29 -3.34 2.14 5.85
N ARG A 30 -2.72 1.55 6.87
CA ARG A 30 -2.30 0.15 6.87
C ARG A 30 -3.33 -0.71 7.60
N TYR A 31 -3.76 -1.79 6.96
CA TYR A 31 -4.67 -2.77 7.54
C TYR A 31 -3.90 -3.98 8.09
N ASP A 32 -4.37 -4.58 9.18
CA ASP A 32 -3.83 -5.85 9.66
C ASP A 32 -4.23 -7.01 8.72
N ASP A 33 -3.34 -8.00 8.56
CA ASP A 33 -3.64 -9.24 7.82
C ASP A 33 -4.95 -9.89 8.29
N GLY A 34 -5.17 -9.92 9.62
CA GLY A 34 -6.38 -10.47 10.21
C GLY A 34 -7.65 -9.78 9.71
N LYS A 35 -7.58 -8.49 9.41
CA LYS A 35 -8.71 -7.74 8.85
C LYS A 35 -9.03 -8.18 7.43
N LEU A 36 -8.02 -8.37 6.58
CA LEU A 36 -8.20 -8.85 5.21
C LEU A 36 -8.67 -10.31 5.21
N ILE A 37 -8.10 -11.15 6.07
CA ILE A 37 -8.50 -12.56 6.26
C ILE A 37 -9.98 -12.64 6.61
N GLU A 38 -10.44 -11.88 7.61
CA GLU A 38 -11.85 -11.87 8.02
C GLU A 38 -12.75 -11.30 6.92
N LEU A 39 -12.37 -10.16 6.34
CA LEU A 39 -13.19 -9.47 5.32
C LEU A 39 -13.39 -10.32 4.07
N LEU A 40 -12.33 -10.98 3.61
CA LEU A 40 -12.33 -11.84 2.43
C LEU A 40 -12.79 -13.26 2.75
N ASN A 41 -12.87 -13.64 4.02
CA ASN A 41 -13.08 -15.02 4.47
C ASN A 41 -11.99 -15.94 3.89
N LEU A 42 -10.74 -15.59 4.12
CA LEU A 42 -9.58 -16.32 3.61
C LEU A 42 -9.34 -17.59 4.44
N GLU A 43 -9.25 -18.71 3.74
CA GLU A 43 -8.93 -20.01 4.32
C GLU A 43 -7.57 -20.46 3.80
N LYS A 44 -6.73 -21.07 4.64
CA LYS A 44 -5.40 -21.51 4.20
C LYS A 44 -5.53 -22.59 3.13
N SER A 45 -4.77 -22.43 2.04
CA SER A 45 -4.64 -23.40 0.97
C SER A 45 -3.16 -23.66 0.66
N GLU A 46 -2.87 -24.58 -0.27
CA GLU A 46 -1.49 -24.91 -0.65
C GLU A 46 -0.78 -23.71 -1.31
N GLY A 47 -1.50 -22.91 -2.11
CA GLY A 47 -0.96 -21.72 -2.78
C GLY A 47 -0.91 -20.46 -1.91
N GLY A 48 -1.54 -20.46 -0.73
CA GLY A 48 -1.66 -19.31 0.14
C GLY A 48 -3.01 -19.30 0.85
N TYR A 49 -3.98 -18.62 0.24
CA TYR A 49 -5.35 -18.58 0.75
C TYR A 49 -6.39 -18.82 -0.34
N ALA A 50 -7.49 -19.47 -0.01
CA ALA A 50 -8.69 -19.57 -0.82
C ALA A 50 -9.77 -18.62 -0.27
N ILE A 51 -10.37 -17.80 -1.13
CA ILE A 51 -11.49 -16.93 -0.75
C ILE A 51 -12.73 -17.81 -0.55
N ASP A 52 -13.30 -17.79 0.66
CA ASP A 52 -14.44 -18.62 1.06
C ASP A 52 -14.21 -20.12 0.83
N GLY A 53 -12.95 -20.57 0.91
CA GLY A 53 -12.55 -21.98 0.72
C GLY A 53 -12.62 -22.48 -0.73
N ASP A 54 -12.85 -21.59 -1.71
CA ASP A 54 -12.96 -21.98 -3.12
C ASP A 54 -11.59 -22.14 -3.79
N PRO A 55 -11.26 -23.34 -4.32
CA PRO A 55 -9.97 -23.61 -4.96
C PRO A 55 -9.74 -22.87 -6.28
N PHE A 56 -10.76 -22.25 -6.87
CA PHE A 56 -10.62 -21.38 -8.05
C PHE A 56 -10.53 -19.89 -7.70
N CYS A 57 -10.62 -19.56 -6.41
CA CYS A 57 -10.44 -18.23 -5.86
C CYS A 57 -9.18 -18.12 -5.00
N GLU A 58 -8.09 -18.77 -5.41
CA GLU A 58 -6.82 -18.74 -4.68
C GLU A 58 -6.08 -17.41 -4.83
N VAL A 59 -5.54 -16.92 -3.73
CA VAL A 59 -4.69 -15.73 -3.64
C VAL A 59 -3.39 -16.07 -2.93
N SER A 60 -2.35 -15.32 -3.24
CA SER A 60 -1.05 -15.41 -2.60
C SER A 60 -1.15 -15.24 -1.09
N GLY A 61 -0.27 -15.92 -0.36
CA GLY A 61 -0.12 -15.75 1.09
C GLY A 61 0.35 -14.35 1.49
N ARG A 62 0.88 -13.55 0.55
CA ARG A 62 1.25 -12.15 0.78
C ARG A 62 0.05 -11.24 0.51
N LEU A 63 -0.55 -10.74 1.59
CA LEU A 63 -1.62 -9.76 1.54
C LEU A 63 -1.04 -8.36 1.26
N LEU A 64 -1.83 -7.51 0.61
CA LEU A 64 -1.45 -6.13 0.27
C LEU A 64 -2.26 -5.20 1.18
N ASN A 65 -1.63 -4.74 2.24
CA ASN A 65 -2.27 -4.12 3.39
C ASN A 65 -2.29 -2.59 3.35
N ASP A 66 -1.60 -2.00 2.38
CA ASP A 66 -1.56 -0.56 2.14
C ASP A 66 -1.37 -0.25 0.65
N ALA A 67 -1.45 1.04 0.31
CA ALA A 67 -1.33 1.52 -1.06
C ALA A 67 0.05 1.25 -1.66
N ASP A 68 1.13 1.32 -0.88
CA ASP A 68 2.49 1.08 -1.35
C ASP A 68 2.71 -0.39 -1.73
N GLU A 69 2.18 -1.32 -0.94
CA GLU A 69 2.20 -2.76 -1.24
C GLU A 69 1.37 -3.07 -2.50
N VAL A 70 0.22 -2.39 -2.67
CA VAL A 70 -0.61 -2.50 -3.87
C VAL A 70 0.11 -2.00 -5.11
N GLU A 71 0.71 -0.80 -5.06
CA GLU A 71 1.45 -0.21 -6.18
C GLU A 71 2.62 -1.10 -6.58
N GLN A 72 3.43 -1.52 -5.61
CA GLN A 72 4.57 -2.43 -5.86
C GLN A 72 4.14 -3.77 -6.46
N ALA A 73 3.00 -4.31 -6.05
CA ALA A 73 2.46 -5.53 -6.62
C ALA A 73 2.01 -5.30 -8.07
N ALA A 74 1.29 -4.21 -8.34
CA ALA A 74 0.80 -3.85 -9.66
C ALA A 74 1.93 -3.62 -10.67
N GLU A 75 3.04 -2.98 -10.26
CA GLU A 75 4.19 -2.74 -11.13
C GLU A 75 4.95 -4.03 -11.49
N ARG A 76 5.01 -4.99 -10.56
CA ARG A 76 5.79 -6.23 -10.73
C ARG A 76 5.02 -7.34 -11.43
N GLU A 77 3.70 -7.20 -11.55
CA GLU A 77 2.86 -8.27 -12.01
C GLU A 77 2.69 -8.30 -13.54
N LYS A 78 2.90 -9.49 -14.12
CA LYS A 78 2.76 -9.73 -15.56
C LYS A 78 1.39 -10.27 -15.97
N LEU A 79 0.56 -10.71 -15.02
CA LEU A 79 -0.66 -11.49 -15.29
C LEU A 79 -1.99 -10.74 -15.04
N GLY A 80 -1.97 -9.54 -14.44
CA GLY A 80 -3.18 -8.73 -14.21
C GLY A 80 -4.16 -9.30 -13.17
N LEU A 81 -3.67 -10.07 -12.21
CA LEU A 81 -4.39 -10.68 -11.09
C LEU A 81 -4.22 -9.94 -9.75
N VAL A 82 -3.62 -8.75 -9.70
CA VAL A 82 -3.74 -7.87 -8.53
C VAL A 82 -5.17 -7.33 -8.45
N ILE A 83 -5.85 -7.62 -7.34
CA ILE A 83 -7.22 -7.22 -7.07
C ILE A 83 -7.19 -6.24 -5.91
N THR A 84 -7.58 -5.00 -6.16
CA THR A 84 -7.48 -3.92 -5.20
C THR A 84 -8.85 -3.41 -4.78
N SER A 85 -8.90 -2.71 -3.66
CA SER A 85 -10.01 -1.80 -3.36
C SER A 85 -10.09 -0.68 -4.41
N ALA A 86 -11.21 0.03 -4.45
CA ALA A 86 -11.47 1.06 -5.45
C ALA A 86 -10.54 2.26 -5.30
N ALA A 87 -10.18 2.59 -4.05
CA ALA A 87 -9.20 3.63 -3.76
C ALA A 87 -7.75 3.11 -3.72
N GLY A 88 -7.52 1.81 -3.92
CA GLY A 88 -6.17 1.23 -3.97
C GLY A 88 -5.49 1.08 -2.60
N ASN A 89 -6.22 1.21 -1.50
CA ASN A 89 -5.65 1.16 -0.14
C ASN A 89 -5.27 -0.24 0.32
N ALA A 90 -5.84 -1.28 -0.28
CA ALA A 90 -5.57 -2.67 0.06
C ALA A 90 -5.89 -3.58 -1.12
N GLY A 91 -5.36 -4.81 -1.10
CA GLY A 91 -5.60 -5.78 -2.15
C GLY A 91 -5.07 -7.17 -1.85
N VAL A 92 -5.22 -8.04 -2.85
CA VAL A 92 -4.71 -9.41 -2.88
C VAL A 92 -4.23 -9.73 -4.28
N GLN A 93 -3.27 -10.65 -4.39
CA GLN A 93 -2.79 -11.16 -5.68
C GLN A 93 -3.41 -12.53 -5.95
N GLY A 94 -4.21 -12.65 -7.01
CA GLY A 94 -4.77 -13.93 -7.44
C GLY A 94 -3.72 -14.89 -8.01
N ILE A 95 -3.97 -16.19 -7.83
CA ILE A 95 -3.17 -17.29 -8.40
C ILE A 95 -3.95 -17.91 -9.56
N ALA A 96 -3.30 -18.10 -10.70
CA ALA A 96 -3.94 -18.70 -11.87
C ALA A 96 -4.08 -20.23 -11.73
N PRO A 97 -5.19 -20.84 -12.21
CA PRO A 97 -6.36 -20.20 -12.81
C PRO A 97 -7.24 -19.50 -11.77
N PHE A 98 -7.67 -18.27 -12.08
CA PHE A 98 -8.47 -17.46 -11.17
C PHE A 98 -9.82 -17.11 -11.81
N ALA A 99 -10.93 -17.49 -11.17
CA ALA A 99 -12.24 -17.31 -11.78
C ALA A 99 -12.65 -15.81 -11.81
N PRO A 100 -13.28 -15.31 -12.89
CA PRO A 100 -13.66 -13.90 -13.00
C PRO A 100 -14.61 -13.42 -11.89
N ASP A 101 -15.51 -14.29 -11.45
CA ASP A 101 -16.46 -14.05 -10.36
C ASP A 101 -15.76 -13.94 -9.00
N CYS A 102 -14.65 -14.66 -8.78
CA CYS A 102 -13.79 -14.47 -7.61
C CYS A 102 -13.23 -13.05 -7.57
N ARG A 103 -12.79 -12.52 -8.72
CA ARG A 103 -12.23 -11.15 -8.82
C ARG A 103 -13.27 -10.11 -8.42
N ASP A 104 -14.47 -10.23 -8.97
CA ASP A 104 -15.54 -9.28 -8.69
C ASP A 104 -15.99 -9.36 -7.23
N LYS A 105 -16.01 -10.58 -6.65
CA LYS A 105 -16.32 -10.80 -5.23
C LYS A 105 -15.27 -10.17 -4.31
N ALA A 106 -13.99 -10.44 -4.57
CA ALA A 106 -12.88 -9.89 -3.82
C ALA A 106 -12.89 -8.36 -3.86
N LYS A 107 -13.04 -7.77 -5.06
CA LYS A 107 -13.14 -6.32 -5.23
C LYS A 107 -14.30 -5.71 -4.44
N ARG A 108 -15.50 -6.29 -4.52
CA ARG A 108 -16.66 -5.82 -3.73
C ARG A 108 -16.42 -5.86 -2.22
N LYS A 109 -15.73 -6.89 -1.73
CA LYS A 109 -15.39 -7.02 -0.30
C LYS A 109 -14.32 -5.99 0.09
N LEU A 110 -13.23 -5.84 -0.69
CA LEU A 110 -12.15 -4.88 -0.46
C LEU A 110 -12.62 -3.42 -0.46
N ASN A 111 -13.53 -3.04 -1.35
CA ASN A 111 -14.10 -1.69 -1.39
C ASN A 111 -14.79 -1.25 -0.09
N LYS A 112 -15.11 -2.19 0.82
CA LYS A 112 -15.65 -1.86 2.14
C LYS A 112 -14.61 -1.24 3.08
N LEU A 113 -13.31 -1.36 2.76
CA LEU A 113 -12.22 -0.74 3.48
C LEU A 113 -12.05 0.73 3.13
N ASP A 114 -12.48 1.13 1.93
CA ASP A 114 -12.29 2.49 1.45
C ASP A 114 -13.15 3.48 2.25
N PRO A 115 -12.61 4.65 2.59
CA PRO A 115 -13.36 5.68 3.28
C PRO A 115 -14.59 6.07 2.45
N LYS A 116 -15.76 6.12 3.10
CA LYS A 116 -16.98 6.57 2.43
C LYS A 116 -16.80 8.04 2.02
N PRO A 117 -17.22 8.43 0.80
CA PRO A 117 -17.23 9.84 0.43
C PRO A 117 -18.09 10.59 1.45
N LYS A 118 -17.54 11.65 2.05
CA LYS A 118 -18.33 12.57 2.88
C LYS A 118 -19.37 13.19 1.95
N LYS A 119 -20.66 13.00 2.26
CA LYS A 119 -21.73 13.69 1.53
C LYS A 119 -21.56 15.19 1.80
N GLU A 120 -21.29 15.95 0.75
CA GLU A 120 -21.36 17.41 0.76
C GLU A 120 -22.82 17.87 0.87
#